data_AF-A0A484BQV8-F1
#
_entry.id   AF-A0A484BQV8-F1
#
_cell.length_a   1.000
_cell.length_b   1.000
_cell.length_c   1.000
_cell.angle_alpha   90.00
_cell.angle_beta   90.00
_cell.angle_gamma   90.00
#
_symmetry.space_group_name_H-M   'P 1'
#
loop_
_entity.id
_entity.type
_entity.pdbx_description
1 polymer ?
#
loop_
_entity_poly.entity_id
_entity_poly.type
_entity_poly.pdbx_seq_one_letter_code
_entity_poly.pdbx_strand_id
1 'polypeptide(L)'
;MEISDSAVKLSVKKKLKKTYIVTILMLLLGQFQVIIVMEIEPLKKFLMKHYYVSLLHFFVSFISIQLYVFFYHILERKAKWKRFVAGIWTYEVNTISIMKPAKKAPYICLITSWVLTFIVMAISVFYGNCAIKHKRGLFVSRHNVIRWSERIYVLTCFGIIICAEMKRITIEFPALLIYTIISNIFVIIFAASIRKPKFYQVDEIADHILIGQLYYLNFFALYMSYVWTTAAGIELAKLDLEF
;
A
#
# COMPACT_ATOMS: atom_id res chain seq x y z
N MET A 1 -40.17 -3.16 -7.47
CA MET A 1 -38.95 -2.31 -7.50
C MET A 1 -37.85 -2.78 -6.54
N GLU A 2 -38.12 -3.69 -5.59
CA GLU A 2 -37.15 -4.16 -4.56
C GLU A 2 -36.14 -5.23 -5.02
N ILE A 3 -36.49 -6.02 -6.06
CA ILE A 3 -35.63 -7.11 -6.55
C ILE A 3 -34.31 -6.55 -7.14
N SER A 4 -34.35 -5.39 -7.79
CA SER A 4 -33.19 -4.70 -8.37
C SER A 4 -32.17 -4.25 -7.30
N ASP A 5 -32.64 -3.62 -6.23
CA ASP A 5 -31.77 -3.13 -5.15
C ASP A 5 -31.10 -4.26 -4.36
N SER A 6 -31.78 -5.40 -4.21
CA SER A 6 -31.21 -6.59 -3.56
C SER A 6 -30.07 -7.21 -4.38
N ALA A 7 -30.23 -7.30 -5.71
CA ALA A 7 -29.23 -7.83 -6.63
C ALA A 7 -28.00 -6.92 -6.73
N VAL A 8 -28.20 -5.61 -6.73
CA VAL A 8 -27.11 -4.60 -6.71
C VAL A 8 -26.35 -4.65 -5.38
N LYS A 9 -27.03 -4.78 -4.23
CA LYS A 9 -26.35 -4.95 -2.93
C LYS A 9 -25.54 -6.24 -2.86
N LEU A 10 -26.05 -7.34 -3.42
CA LEU A 10 -25.34 -8.62 -3.46
C LEU A 10 -24.10 -8.57 -4.36
N SER A 11 -24.20 -7.92 -5.52
CA SER A 11 -23.07 -7.77 -6.45
C SER A 11 -21.96 -6.91 -5.87
N VAL A 12 -22.30 -5.80 -5.18
CA VAL A 12 -21.33 -4.94 -4.47
C VAL A 12 -20.62 -5.69 -3.35
N LYS A 13 -21.35 -6.47 -2.53
CA LYS A 13 -20.73 -7.31 -1.49
C LYS A 13 -19.75 -8.34 -2.08
N LYS A 14 -20.09 -8.94 -3.22
CA LYS A 14 -19.22 -9.89 -3.93
C LYS A 14 -17.96 -9.22 -4.46
N LYS A 15 -18.06 -8.00 -5.04
CA LYS A 15 -16.90 -7.21 -5.50
C LYS A 15 -15.99 -6.81 -4.34
N LEU A 16 -16.56 -6.36 -3.22
CA LEU A 16 -15.81 -6.03 -2.00
C LEU A 16 -15.03 -7.23 -1.46
N LYS A 17 -15.67 -8.41 -1.37
CA LYS A 17 -14.99 -9.65 -0.93
C LYS A 17 -13.82 -10.00 -1.86
N LYS A 18 -14.01 -9.87 -3.17
CA LYS A 18 -12.93 -10.10 -4.15
C LYS A 18 -11.80 -9.08 -4.00
N THR A 19 -12.10 -7.80 -3.77
CA THR A 19 -11.08 -6.77 -3.51
C THR A 19 -10.21 -7.16 -2.31
N TYR A 20 -10.81 -7.55 -1.18
CA TYR A 20 -10.03 -8.00 -0.02
C TYR A 20 -9.18 -9.24 -0.30
N ILE A 21 -9.71 -10.22 -1.04
CA ILE A 21 -8.94 -11.42 -1.42
C ILE A 21 -7.72 -11.03 -2.25
N VAL A 22 -7.90 -10.18 -3.27
CA VAL A 22 -6.80 -9.69 -4.11
C VAL A 22 -5.77 -8.94 -3.27
N THR A 23 -6.21 -8.04 -2.39
CA THR A 23 -5.33 -7.27 -1.52
C THR A 23 -4.53 -8.17 -0.58
N ILE A 24 -5.16 -9.14 0.09
CA ILE A 24 -4.48 -10.05 1.02
C ILE A 24 -3.48 -10.94 0.29
N LEU A 25 -3.86 -11.51 -0.86
CA LEU A 25 -2.95 -12.35 -1.65
C LEU A 25 -1.72 -11.56 -2.10
N MET A 26 -1.92 -10.35 -2.63
CA MET A 26 -0.81 -9.47 -3.01
C MET A 26 0.05 -9.07 -1.81
N LEU A 27 -0.56 -8.80 -0.66
CA LEU A 27 0.17 -8.44 0.57
C LEU A 27 1.08 -9.58 1.04
N LEU A 28 0.56 -10.81 1.06
CA LEU A 28 1.35 -11.99 1.43
C LEU A 28 2.51 -12.23 0.46
N LEU A 29 2.25 -12.13 -0.85
CA LEU A 29 3.30 -12.26 -1.87
C LEU A 29 4.37 -11.17 -1.72
N GLY A 30 3.96 -9.92 -1.52
CA GLY A 30 4.89 -8.80 -1.35
C GLY A 30 5.73 -8.93 -0.08
N GLN A 31 5.14 -9.35 1.04
CA GLN A 31 5.85 -9.59 2.30
C GLN A 31 6.86 -10.74 2.17
N PHE A 32 6.48 -11.82 1.48
CA PHE A 32 7.39 -12.93 1.18
C PHE A 32 8.55 -12.50 0.27
N GLN A 33 8.26 -11.68 -0.75
CA GLN A 33 9.26 -11.09 -1.62
C GLN A 33 10.26 -10.21 -0.83
N VAL A 34 9.80 -9.46 0.18
CA VAL A 34 10.69 -8.68 1.06
C VAL A 34 11.69 -9.58 1.78
N ILE A 35 11.24 -10.68 2.35
CA ILE A 35 12.11 -11.61 3.08
C ILE A 35 13.19 -12.17 2.16
N ILE A 36 12.81 -12.63 0.96
CA ILE A 36 13.77 -13.17 -0.02
C ILE A 36 14.77 -12.11 -0.45
N VAL A 37 14.29 -10.94 -0.87
CA VAL A 37 15.18 -9.91 -1.44
C VAL A 37 16.08 -9.30 -0.37
N MET A 38 15.64 -9.25 0.89
CA MET A 38 16.50 -8.88 2.01
C MET A 38 17.62 -9.89 2.31
N GLU A 39 17.65 -11.08 1.73
CA GLU A 39 18.82 -11.98 1.84
C GLU A 39 19.85 -11.80 0.72
N ILE A 40 19.50 -11.07 -0.35
CA ILE A 40 20.38 -10.92 -1.51
C ILE A 40 21.42 -9.81 -1.24
N GLU A 41 22.51 -10.16 -0.56
CA GLU A 41 23.65 -9.24 -0.29
C GLU A 41 24.19 -8.46 -1.51
N PRO A 42 24.43 -9.06 -2.70
CA PRO A 42 24.99 -8.33 -3.83
C PRO A 42 24.05 -7.22 -4.32
N LEU A 43 22.74 -7.43 -4.25
CA LEU A 43 21.74 -6.42 -4.61
C LEU A 43 21.80 -5.22 -3.64
N LYS A 44 22.02 -5.47 -2.35
CA LYS A 44 22.14 -4.40 -1.35
C LYS A 44 23.39 -3.56 -1.58
N LYS A 45 24.54 -4.22 -1.77
CA LYS A 45 25.82 -3.53 -2.03
C LYS A 45 25.75 -2.70 -3.31
N PHE A 46 25.07 -3.20 -4.34
CA PHE A 46 24.85 -2.47 -5.57
C PHE A 46 23.95 -1.23 -5.36
N LEU A 47 22.82 -1.38 -4.69
CA LEU A 47 21.88 -0.27 -4.45
C LEU A 47 22.41 0.80 -3.49
N MET A 48 23.21 0.41 -2.49
CA MET A 48 23.94 1.36 -1.63
C MET A 48 24.94 2.19 -2.44
N LYS A 49 25.62 1.59 -3.42
CA LYS A 49 26.61 2.27 -4.26
C LYS A 49 25.96 3.13 -5.36
N HIS A 50 24.78 2.76 -5.84
CA HIS A 50 24.08 3.39 -6.96
C HIS A 50 22.70 3.92 -6.54
N TYR A 51 22.66 4.84 -5.59
CA TYR A 51 21.41 5.37 -5.03
C TYR A 51 20.44 5.97 -6.06
N TYR A 52 20.97 6.61 -7.12
CA TYR A 52 20.16 7.15 -8.22
C TYR A 52 19.29 6.08 -8.91
N VAL A 53 19.69 4.80 -8.85
CA VAL A 53 18.89 3.67 -9.35
C VAL A 53 17.63 3.48 -8.51
N SER A 54 17.70 3.65 -7.18
CA SER A 54 16.52 3.59 -6.32
C SER A 54 15.55 4.73 -6.61
N LEU A 55 16.07 5.94 -6.83
CA LEU A 55 15.26 7.11 -7.19
C LEU A 55 14.61 6.95 -8.58
N LEU A 56 15.37 6.44 -9.56
CA LEU A 56 14.87 6.13 -10.89
C LEU A 56 13.78 5.05 -10.83
N HIS A 57 13.98 4.02 -10.03
CA HIS A 57 13.00 2.95 -9.86
C HIS A 57 11.70 3.47 -9.22
N PHE A 58 11.80 4.35 -8.22
CA PHE A 58 10.65 5.04 -7.65
C PHE A 58 9.92 5.90 -8.69
N PHE A 59 10.66 6.62 -9.55
CA PHE A 59 10.07 7.41 -10.63
C PHE A 59 9.32 6.53 -11.64
N VAL A 60 9.89 5.39 -12.02
CA VAL A 60 9.25 4.40 -12.90
C VAL A 60 8.01 3.79 -12.25
N SER A 61 8.03 3.50 -10.94
CA SER A 61 6.86 3.07 -10.17
C SER A 61 5.76 4.12 -10.18
N PHE A 62 6.12 5.38 -9.92
CA PHE A 62 5.17 6.49 -9.93
C PHE A 62 4.53 6.68 -11.31
N ILE A 63 5.31 6.67 -12.39
CA ILE A 63 4.74 6.74 -13.74
C ILE A 63 3.87 5.52 -14.03
N SER A 64 4.32 4.32 -13.65
CA SER A 64 3.60 3.08 -13.91
C SER A 64 2.22 3.08 -13.24
N ILE A 65 2.09 3.60 -12.02
CA ILE A 65 0.78 3.68 -11.36
C ILE A 65 -0.13 4.74 -11.97
N GLN A 66 0.42 5.91 -12.33
CA GLN A 66 -0.33 6.97 -13.01
C GLN A 66 -0.87 6.50 -14.37
N LEU A 67 -0.02 5.86 -15.16
CA LEU A 67 -0.41 5.26 -16.44
C LEU A 67 -1.43 4.15 -16.24
N TYR A 68 -1.27 3.29 -15.22
CA TYR A 68 -2.19 2.19 -14.95
C TYR A 68 -3.60 2.71 -14.63
N VAL A 69 -3.70 3.71 -13.76
CA VAL A 69 -4.98 4.33 -13.38
C VAL A 69 -5.60 5.09 -14.54
N PHE A 70 -4.80 5.88 -15.28
CA PHE A 70 -5.28 6.67 -16.41
C PHE A 70 -5.79 5.77 -17.57
N PHE A 71 -5.03 4.74 -17.92
CA PHE A 71 -5.37 3.83 -19.02
C PHE A 71 -6.23 2.64 -18.59
N TYR A 72 -6.69 2.58 -17.34
CA TYR A 72 -7.45 1.45 -16.82
C TYR A 72 -8.72 1.17 -17.63
N HIS A 73 -9.45 2.22 -18.03
CA HIS A 73 -10.67 2.10 -18.83
C HIS A 73 -10.41 1.51 -20.23
N ILE A 74 -9.22 1.73 -20.79
CA ILE A 74 -8.79 1.11 -22.05
C ILE A 74 -8.37 -0.34 -21.82
N LEU A 75 -7.63 -0.60 -20.73
CA LEU A 75 -7.17 -1.94 -20.34
C LEU A 75 -8.33 -2.90 -20.06
N GLU A 76 -9.42 -2.42 -19.45
CA GLU A 76 -10.60 -3.23 -19.15
C GLU A 76 -11.22 -3.85 -20.42
N ARG A 77 -11.20 -3.11 -21.53
CA ARG A 77 -11.70 -3.54 -22.85
C ARG A 77 -10.77 -4.50 -23.59
N LYS A 78 -9.55 -4.73 -23.10
CA LYS A 78 -8.56 -5.62 -23.74
C LYS A 78 -8.67 -7.07 -23.22
N ALA A 79 -8.02 -7.99 -23.94
CA ALA A 79 -7.95 -9.40 -23.56
C ALA A 79 -7.41 -9.60 -22.13
N LYS A 80 -7.88 -10.66 -21.46
CA LYS A 80 -7.52 -10.97 -20.06
C LYS A 80 -5.99 -11.05 -19.83
N TRP A 81 -5.24 -11.61 -20.79
CA TRP A 81 -3.78 -11.70 -20.71
C TRP A 81 -3.09 -10.33 -20.67
N LYS A 82 -3.53 -9.36 -21.49
CA LYS A 82 -2.96 -8.01 -21.50
C LYS A 82 -3.18 -7.29 -20.16
N ARG A 83 -4.34 -7.50 -19.54
CA ARG A 83 -4.65 -6.98 -18.21
C ARG A 83 -3.80 -7.62 -17.12
N PHE A 84 -3.58 -8.93 -17.22
CA PHE A 84 -2.76 -9.68 -16.28
C PHE A 84 -1.30 -9.22 -16.32
N VAL A 85 -0.72 -9.09 -17.51
CA VAL A 85 0.67 -8.62 -17.68
C VAL A 85 0.83 -7.18 -17.17
N ALA A 86 -0.08 -6.28 -17.52
CA ALA A 86 -0.04 -4.90 -17.00
C ALA A 86 -0.18 -4.88 -15.47
N GLY A 87 -1.05 -5.72 -14.91
CA GLY A 87 -1.23 -5.85 -13.46
C GLY A 87 0.01 -6.38 -12.75
N ILE A 88 0.69 -7.38 -13.31
CA ILE A 88 1.96 -7.91 -12.77
C ILE A 88 3.05 -6.85 -12.84
N TRP A 89 3.20 -6.18 -13.99
CA TRP A 89 4.20 -5.13 -14.16
C TRP A 89 4.04 -4.03 -13.11
N THR A 90 2.83 -3.49 -12.98
CA THR A 90 2.54 -2.46 -11.98
C THR A 90 2.74 -2.98 -10.56
N TYR A 91 2.40 -4.24 -10.27
CA TYR A 91 2.64 -4.84 -8.95
C TYR A 91 4.15 -4.95 -8.64
N GLU A 92 4.96 -5.52 -9.53
CA GLU A 92 6.39 -5.75 -9.28
C GLU A 92 7.17 -4.44 -9.14
N VAL A 93 6.98 -3.52 -10.09
CA VAL A 93 7.69 -2.23 -10.09
C VAL A 93 7.36 -1.44 -8.83
N ASN A 94 6.12 -1.49 -8.36
CA ASN A 94 5.73 -0.83 -7.12
C ASN A 94 6.29 -1.53 -5.88
N THR A 95 6.16 -2.86 -5.79
CA THR A 95 6.61 -3.65 -4.64
C THR A 95 8.12 -3.48 -4.41
N ILE A 96 8.92 -3.56 -5.48
CA ILE A 96 10.38 -3.37 -5.41
C ILE A 96 10.74 -1.94 -4.97
N SER A 97 9.99 -0.93 -5.44
CA SER A 97 10.25 0.47 -5.08
C SER A 97 10.07 0.77 -3.60
N ILE A 98 9.06 0.14 -2.98
CA ILE A 98 8.69 0.37 -1.57
C ILE A 98 9.61 -0.42 -0.63
N MET A 99 10.04 -1.60 -1.07
CA MET A 99 10.85 -2.53 -0.27
C MET A 99 12.22 -1.98 0.12
N LYS A 100 12.77 -1.02 -0.64
CA LYS A 100 14.12 -0.42 -0.47
C LYS A 100 15.17 -1.46 -0.03
N PRO A 101 15.72 -2.27 -0.95
CA PRO A 101 16.61 -3.39 -0.59
C PRO A 101 17.94 -2.98 0.08
N ALA A 102 18.26 -1.68 0.14
CA ALA A 102 19.57 -1.19 0.56
C ALA A 102 19.89 -1.35 2.06
N LYS A 103 18.88 -1.39 2.95
CA LYS A 103 19.08 -1.61 4.40
C LYS A 103 18.59 -3.03 4.80
N LYS A 104 19.25 -3.69 5.75
CA LYS A 104 18.76 -4.97 6.34
C LYS A 104 17.93 -4.64 7.56
N ALA A 105 16.62 -4.90 7.52
CA ALA A 105 15.79 -4.82 8.71
C ALA A 105 15.96 -6.10 9.56
N PRO A 106 15.99 -6.00 10.90
CA PRO A 106 15.95 -7.18 11.76
C PRO A 106 14.67 -7.99 11.53
N TYR A 107 14.74 -9.34 11.60
CA TYR A 107 13.55 -10.19 11.44
C TYR A 107 12.45 -9.87 12.45
N ILE A 108 12.83 -9.44 13.66
CA ILE A 108 11.86 -8.98 14.68
C ILE A 108 11.01 -7.83 14.13
N CYS A 109 11.62 -6.85 13.45
CA CYS A 109 10.90 -5.74 12.83
C CYS A 109 9.96 -6.20 11.71
N LEU A 110 10.35 -7.21 10.92
CA LEU A 110 9.49 -7.78 9.88
C LEU A 110 8.26 -8.48 10.50
N ILE A 111 8.46 -9.28 11.55
CA ILE A 111 7.39 -10.01 12.24
C ILE A 111 6.44 -9.04 12.96
N THR A 112 6.96 -8.07 13.70
CA THR A 112 6.12 -7.08 14.39
C THR A 112 5.32 -6.25 13.40
N SER A 113 5.94 -5.82 12.31
CA SER A 113 5.27 -5.06 11.25
C SER A 113 4.20 -5.90 10.56
N TRP A 114 4.43 -7.19 10.37
CA TRP A 114 3.43 -8.12 9.82
C TRP A 114 2.19 -8.15 10.73
N VAL A 115 2.38 -8.40 12.03
CA VAL A 115 1.28 -8.42 13.02
C VAL A 115 0.52 -7.08 13.04
N LEU A 116 1.24 -5.96 13.13
CA LEU A 116 0.64 -4.62 13.14
C LEU A 116 -0.17 -4.33 11.86
N THR A 117 0.33 -4.75 10.70
CA THR A 117 -0.38 -4.56 9.42
C THR A 117 -1.74 -5.27 9.41
N PHE A 118 -1.80 -6.51 9.92
CA PHE A 118 -3.06 -7.25 10.01
C PHE A 118 -3.99 -6.72 11.11
N ILE A 119 -3.45 -6.24 12.24
CA ILE A 119 -4.24 -5.54 13.26
C ILE A 119 -4.91 -4.29 12.66
N VAL A 120 -4.14 -3.45 11.95
CA VAL A 120 -4.70 -2.26 11.30
C VAL A 120 -5.72 -2.65 10.24
N MET A 121 -5.50 -3.74 9.48
CA MET A 121 -6.50 -4.23 8.54
C MET A 121 -7.80 -4.64 9.25
N ALA A 122 -7.72 -5.33 10.40
CA ALA A 122 -8.89 -5.68 11.20
C ALA A 122 -9.62 -4.44 11.73
N ILE A 123 -8.89 -3.47 12.30
CA ILE A 123 -9.45 -2.19 12.76
C ILE A 123 -10.14 -1.46 11.61
N SER A 124 -9.48 -1.39 10.45
CA SER A 124 -10.01 -0.82 9.21
C SER A 124 -11.29 -1.52 8.76
N VAL A 125 -11.40 -2.83 9.01
CA VAL A 125 -12.60 -3.62 8.75
C VAL A 125 -13.76 -3.24 9.68
N PHE A 126 -13.51 -3.22 10.99
CA PHE A 126 -14.51 -2.86 11.99
C PHE A 126 -14.98 -1.41 11.83
N TYR A 127 -14.04 -0.47 11.74
CA TYR A 127 -14.35 0.95 11.55
C TYR A 127 -15.15 1.18 10.26
N GLY A 128 -14.74 0.55 9.16
CA GLY A 128 -15.46 0.67 7.90
C GLY A 128 -16.89 0.13 7.97
N ASN A 129 -17.15 -0.94 8.73
CA ASN A 129 -18.51 -1.45 8.93
C ASN A 129 -19.38 -0.47 9.73
N CYS A 130 -18.83 0.17 10.76
CA CYS A 130 -19.52 1.20 11.53
C CYS A 130 -19.79 2.46 10.68
N ALA A 131 -18.83 2.85 9.85
CA ALA A 131 -18.88 4.07 9.04
C ALA A 131 -19.92 4.03 7.89
N ILE A 132 -20.43 2.85 7.51
CA ILE A 132 -21.46 2.71 6.45
C ILE A 132 -22.71 3.56 6.77
N LYS A 133 -23.05 3.70 8.05
CA LYS A 133 -24.24 4.45 8.51
C LYS A 133 -24.09 5.97 8.37
N HIS A 134 -22.85 6.47 8.30
CA HIS A 134 -22.57 7.91 8.29
C HIS A 134 -22.45 8.47 6.86
N LYS A 135 -23.34 9.40 6.49
CA LYS A 135 -23.37 10.04 5.17
C LYS A 135 -22.34 11.18 5.01
N ARG A 136 -21.95 11.87 6.10
CA ARG A 136 -21.01 13.01 6.08
C ARG A 136 -19.63 12.61 6.62
N GLY A 137 -18.55 13.12 6.00
CA GLY A 137 -17.20 13.15 6.60
C GLY A 137 -16.11 12.22 6.03
N LEU A 138 -16.45 11.26 5.13
CA LEU A 138 -15.45 10.38 4.51
C LEU A 138 -15.56 10.42 2.99
N PHE A 139 -14.42 10.48 2.29
CA PHE A 139 -14.28 10.58 0.82
C PHE A 139 -15.50 10.00 0.08
N VAL A 140 -16.38 10.90 -0.34
CA VAL A 140 -17.69 10.53 -0.88
C VAL A 140 -17.55 10.06 -2.33
N SER A 141 -16.45 10.40 -3.01
CA SER A 141 -16.21 10.12 -4.42
C SER A 141 -15.05 9.13 -4.62
N ARG A 142 -15.29 8.11 -5.47
CA ARG A 142 -14.31 7.11 -5.94
C ARG A 142 -13.04 7.78 -6.48
N HIS A 143 -13.20 8.81 -7.30
CA HIS A 143 -12.07 9.51 -7.92
C HIS A 143 -11.17 10.18 -6.88
N ASN A 144 -11.76 10.74 -5.81
CA ASN A 144 -10.98 11.32 -4.72
C ASN A 144 -10.21 10.26 -3.94
N VAL A 145 -10.81 9.09 -3.67
CA VAL A 145 -10.11 7.99 -2.99
C VAL A 145 -8.91 7.52 -3.80
N ILE A 146 -9.08 7.32 -5.11
CA ILE A 146 -8.00 6.91 -6.01
C ILE A 146 -6.88 7.97 -6.00
N ARG A 147 -7.21 9.24 -6.22
CA ARG A 147 -6.22 10.34 -6.26
C ARG A 147 -5.49 10.52 -4.92
N TRP A 148 -6.20 10.42 -3.81
CA TRP A 148 -5.57 10.49 -2.48
C TRP A 148 -4.72 9.27 -2.19
N SER A 149 -5.10 8.09 -2.67
CA SER A 149 -4.30 6.87 -2.51
C SER A 149 -2.96 6.95 -3.22
N GLU A 150 -2.92 7.54 -4.40
CA GLU A 150 -1.66 7.78 -5.12
C GLU A 150 -0.79 8.80 -4.40
N ARG A 151 -1.39 9.88 -3.88
CA ARG A 151 -0.65 10.95 -3.18
C ARG A 151 -0.04 10.46 -1.87
N ILE A 152 -0.83 9.76 -1.06
CA ILE A 152 -0.35 9.20 0.21
C ILE A 152 0.70 8.14 -0.07
N TYR A 153 0.49 7.28 -1.07
CA TYR A 153 1.50 6.33 -1.51
C TYR A 153 2.84 7.01 -1.82
N VAL A 154 2.83 8.04 -2.68
CA VAL A 154 4.03 8.80 -3.06
C VAL A 154 4.68 9.43 -1.84
N LEU A 155 3.88 10.07 -0.99
CA LEU A 155 4.37 10.71 0.23
C LEU A 155 5.07 9.71 1.16
N THR A 156 4.45 8.55 1.40
CA THR A 156 4.99 7.51 2.28
C THR A 156 6.26 6.89 1.69
N CYS A 157 6.28 6.58 0.40
CA CYS A 157 7.47 6.01 -0.24
C CYS A 157 8.63 6.99 -0.29
N PHE A 158 8.37 8.23 -0.66
CA PHE A 158 9.38 9.28 -0.69
C PHE A 158 9.90 9.58 0.73
N GLY A 159 9.00 9.59 1.72
CA GLY A 159 9.33 9.66 3.14
C GLY A 159 10.29 8.55 3.56
N ILE A 160 9.99 7.29 3.24
CA ILE A 160 10.88 6.15 3.52
C ILE A 160 12.24 6.33 2.84
N ILE A 161 12.24 6.70 1.55
CA ILE A 161 13.47 6.84 0.76
C ILE A 161 14.39 7.90 1.38
N ILE A 162 13.85 9.10 1.66
CA ILE A 162 14.62 10.22 2.24
C ILE A 162 15.04 9.93 3.67
N CYS A 163 14.12 9.48 4.53
CA CYS A 163 14.44 9.28 5.94
C CYS A 163 15.54 8.25 6.11
N ALA A 164 15.55 7.20 5.30
CA ALA A 164 16.61 6.20 5.33
C ALA A 164 17.99 6.70 4.85
N GLU A 165 18.09 7.90 4.26
CA GLU A 165 19.38 8.57 3.94
C GLU A 165 19.79 9.60 5.01
N MET A 166 18.93 9.86 6.00
CA MET A 166 19.27 10.82 7.05
C MET A 166 20.37 10.24 7.95
N LYS A 167 21.46 10.99 8.12
CA LYS A 167 22.56 10.60 9.02
C LYS A 167 22.21 10.75 10.51
N ARG A 168 21.16 11.52 10.84
CA ARG A 168 20.74 11.79 12.21
C ARG A 168 19.50 10.97 12.56
N ILE A 169 19.70 9.92 13.35
CA ILE A 169 18.64 8.99 13.81
C ILE A 169 17.55 9.74 14.59
N THR A 170 17.93 10.78 15.35
CA THR A 170 16.99 11.63 16.10
C THR A 170 16.00 12.40 15.23
N ILE A 171 16.29 12.58 13.94
CA ILE A 171 15.38 13.21 12.96
C ILE A 171 14.72 12.14 12.08
N GLU A 172 15.43 11.07 11.75
CA GLU A 172 14.91 9.93 10.97
C GLU A 172 13.69 9.29 11.65
N PHE A 173 13.79 8.98 12.94
CA PHE A 173 12.72 8.34 13.70
C PHE A 173 11.40 9.14 13.73
N PRO A 174 11.37 10.42 14.19
CA PRO A 174 10.12 11.18 14.22
C PRO A 174 9.54 11.44 12.83
N ALA A 175 10.37 11.61 11.80
CA ALA A 175 9.89 11.76 10.43
C ALA A 175 9.19 10.48 9.93
N LEU A 176 9.81 9.31 10.12
CA LEU A 176 9.22 8.02 9.77
C LEU A 176 7.94 7.73 10.57
N LEU A 177 7.90 8.10 11.84
CA LEU A 177 6.71 7.97 12.69
C LEU A 177 5.53 8.77 12.12
N ILE A 178 5.76 10.03 11.72
CA ILE A 178 4.73 10.88 11.12
C ILE A 178 4.20 10.26 9.82
N TYR A 179 5.08 9.81 8.92
CA TYR A 179 4.66 9.16 7.68
C TYR A 179 3.87 7.87 7.94
N THR A 180 4.25 7.10 8.96
CA THR A 180 3.56 5.88 9.38
C THR A 180 2.15 6.20 9.90
N ILE A 181 2.00 7.22 10.74
CA ILE A 181 0.70 7.65 11.29
C ILE A 181 -0.23 8.12 10.16
N ILE A 182 0.27 8.95 9.24
CA ILE A 182 -0.51 9.42 8.09
C ILE A 182 -1.00 8.24 7.24
N SER A 183 -0.11 7.30 6.93
CA SER A 183 -0.44 6.10 6.15
C SER A 183 -1.47 5.22 6.87
N ASN A 184 -1.35 5.07 8.20
CA ASN A 184 -2.27 4.30 9.03
C ASN A 184 -3.68 4.89 9.03
N ILE A 185 -3.81 6.21 9.27
CA ILE A 185 -5.09 6.92 9.20
C ILE A 185 -5.70 6.76 7.79
N PHE A 186 -4.87 6.86 6.75
CA PHE A 186 -5.34 6.76 5.38
C PHE A 186 -5.91 5.38 5.05
N VAL A 187 -5.26 4.27 5.42
CA VAL A 187 -5.77 2.93 5.12
C VAL A 187 -7.11 2.63 5.81
N ILE A 188 -7.32 3.17 7.02
CA ILE A 188 -8.59 3.08 7.75
C ILE A 188 -9.70 3.83 7.00
N ILE A 189 -9.41 5.06 6.56
CA ILE A 189 -10.35 5.87 5.80
C ILE A 189 -10.65 5.23 4.44
N PHE A 190 -9.64 4.67 3.77
CA PHE A 190 -9.80 3.95 2.50
C PHE A 190 -10.75 2.76 2.67
N ALA A 191 -10.55 1.95 3.73
CA ALA A 191 -11.40 0.79 4.04
C ALA A 191 -12.86 1.16 4.32
N ALA A 192 -13.09 2.29 4.95
CA ALA A 192 -14.44 2.82 5.15
C ALA A 192 -15.06 3.35 3.85
N SER A 193 -14.24 3.89 2.94
CA SER A 193 -14.70 4.45 1.67
C SER A 193 -15.13 3.35 0.68
N ILE A 194 -14.37 2.25 0.55
CA ILE A 194 -14.72 1.13 -0.34
C ILE A 194 -16.01 0.40 0.05
N ARG A 195 -16.46 0.55 1.31
CA ARG A 195 -17.69 -0.05 1.83
C ARG A 195 -18.93 0.79 1.60
N LYS A 196 -18.79 2.03 1.12
CA LYS A 196 -19.95 2.90 0.89
C LYS A 196 -20.85 2.36 -0.23
N PRO A 197 -22.17 2.50 -0.10
CA PRO A 197 -23.08 2.15 -1.17
C PRO A 197 -22.78 3.01 -2.41
N LYS A 198 -22.70 2.39 -3.59
CA LYS A 198 -22.32 2.99 -4.89
C LYS A 198 -20.83 3.28 -5.11
N PHE A 199 -19.92 2.81 -4.25
CA PHE A 199 -18.48 2.93 -4.51
C PHE A 199 -18.04 2.16 -5.77
N TYR A 200 -18.48 0.91 -5.88
CA TYR A 200 -18.23 0.07 -7.06
C TYR A 200 -19.28 0.34 -8.13
N GLN A 201 -18.84 0.56 -9.37
CA GLN A 201 -19.77 0.62 -10.50
C GLN A 201 -20.24 -0.80 -10.81
N VAL A 202 -21.53 -1.00 -11.03
CA VAL A 202 -22.10 -2.34 -11.28
C VAL A 202 -21.60 -2.90 -12.61
N ASP A 203 -21.42 -2.02 -13.60
CA ASP A 203 -21.08 -2.36 -14.98
C ASP A 203 -19.59 -2.63 -15.23
N GLU A 204 -18.69 -2.11 -14.39
CA GLU A 204 -17.24 -2.36 -14.51
C GLU A 204 -16.87 -3.72 -13.89
N ILE A 205 -16.45 -4.67 -14.73
CA ILE A 205 -16.16 -6.07 -14.37
C ILE A 205 -14.85 -6.15 -13.58
N ALA A 206 -13.87 -5.30 -13.91
CA ALA A 206 -12.51 -5.39 -13.40
C ALA A 206 -12.24 -4.48 -12.18
N ASP A 207 -13.17 -3.62 -11.80
CA ASP A 207 -13.02 -2.57 -10.79
C ASP A 207 -12.45 -3.06 -9.43
N HIS A 208 -12.80 -4.29 -9.04
CA HIS A 208 -12.30 -4.94 -7.83
C HIS A 208 -10.78 -5.21 -7.82
N ILE A 209 -10.15 -5.34 -9.00
CA ILE A 209 -8.71 -5.58 -9.19
C ILE A 209 -7.95 -4.26 -9.02
N LEU A 210 -8.39 -3.17 -9.67
CA LEU A 210 -7.76 -1.86 -9.55
C LEU A 210 -7.77 -1.37 -8.10
N ILE A 211 -8.95 -1.38 -7.48
CA ILE A 211 -9.12 -0.95 -6.09
C ILE A 211 -8.34 -1.88 -5.15
N GLY A 212 -8.30 -3.18 -5.45
CA GLY A 212 -7.53 -4.17 -4.69
C GLY A 212 -6.02 -3.90 -4.73
N GLN A 213 -5.50 -3.53 -5.89
CA GLN A 213 -4.09 -3.15 -6.09
C GLN A 213 -3.74 -1.83 -5.39
N LEU A 214 -4.58 -0.79 -5.50
CA LEU A 214 -4.36 0.47 -4.79
C LEU A 214 -4.41 0.29 -3.28
N TYR A 215 -5.32 -0.54 -2.80
CA TYR A 215 -5.44 -0.84 -1.38
C TYR A 215 -4.25 -1.67 -0.87
N TYR A 216 -3.81 -2.68 -1.64
CA TYR A 216 -2.56 -3.41 -1.39
C TYR A 216 -1.37 -2.46 -1.28
N LEU A 217 -1.23 -1.56 -2.24
CA LEU A 217 -0.11 -0.64 -2.30
C LEU A 217 0.04 0.21 -1.04
N ASN A 218 -1.08 0.73 -0.54
CA ASN A 218 -1.10 1.52 0.70
C ASN A 218 -0.82 0.66 1.94
N PHE A 219 -1.35 -0.58 1.98
CA PHE A 219 -1.02 -1.52 3.07
C PHE A 219 0.43 -1.97 3.05
N PHE A 220 1.00 -2.17 1.87
CA PHE A 220 2.39 -2.58 1.72
C PHE A 220 3.36 -1.42 2.03
N ALA A 221 3.01 -0.21 1.62
CA ALA A 221 3.72 1.00 2.04
C ALA A 221 3.67 1.16 3.57
N LEU A 222 2.50 0.98 4.19
CA LEU A 222 2.36 0.99 5.64
C LEU A 222 3.19 -0.09 6.33
N TYR A 223 3.18 -1.32 5.81
CA TYR A 223 4.02 -2.42 6.30
C TYR A 223 5.50 -2.02 6.31
N MET A 224 6.01 -1.53 5.18
CA MET A 224 7.41 -1.09 5.10
C MET A 224 7.68 0.13 6.00
N SER A 225 6.74 1.06 6.16
CA SER A 225 6.87 2.16 7.12
C SER A 225 7.01 1.65 8.56
N TYR A 226 6.26 0.63 8.97
CA TYR A 226 6.45 0.00 10.28
C TYR A 226 7.82 -0.64 10.42
N VAL A 227 8.29 -1.36 9.40
CA VAL A 227 9.59 -2.03 9.42
C VAL A 227 10.70 -1.00 9.66
N TRP A 228 10.70 0.10 8.92
CA TRP A 228 11.73 1.13 9.03
C TRP A 228 11.60 1.96 10.31
N THR A 229 10.38 2.30 10.73
CA THR A 229 10.17 3.06 11.98
C THR A 229 10.60 2.24 13.20
N THR A 230 10.28 0.95 13.24
CA THR A 230 10.69 0.06 14.33
C THR A 230 12.20 -0.19 14.32
N ALA A 231 12.81 -0.36 13.14
CA ALA A 231 14.26 -0.46 13.01
C ALA A 231 14.97 0.80 13.54
N ALA A 232 14.54 2.00 13.11
CA ALA A 232 15.09 3.27 13.58
C ALA A 232 14.87 3.47 15.10
N GLY A 233 13.72 3.04 15.64
CA GLY A 233 13.44 3.10 17.07
C GLY A 233 14.35 2.18 17.90
N ILE A 234 14.68 0.99 17.40
CA ILE A 234 15.63 0.08 18.06
C ILE A 234 17.05 0.69 18.04
N GLU A 235 17.46 1.28 16.92
CA GLU A 235 18.75 1.98 16.83
C GLU A 235 18.83 3.16 17.79
N LEU A 236 17.76 3.96 17.89
CA LEU A 236 17.69 5.07 18.85
C LEU A 236 17.79 4.59 20.30
N ALA A 237 17.06 3.53 20.66
CA ALA A 237 17.07 2.99 22.02
C ALA A 237 18.44 2.41 22.43
N LYS A 238 19.20 1.87 21.46
CA LYS A 238 20.59 1.45 21.71
C LYS A 238 21.51 2.64 21.96
N LEU A 239 21.32 3.72 21.20
CA LEU A 239 22.12 4.93 21.30
C LEU A 239 21.97 5.61 22.68
N ASP A 240 20.76 5.58 23.26
CA ASP A 240 20.49 6.09 24.62
C ASP A 240 21.03 5.18 25.74
N LEU A 241 21.34 3.91 25.46
CA LEU A 241 21.92 2.97 26.44
C LEU A 241 23.45 3.01 26.48
N GLU A 242 24.09 3.69 25.52
CA GLU A 242 25.55 3.86 25.45
C GLU A 242 26.03 5.18 26.11
N PHE A 243 25.10 6.02 26.59
CA PHE A 243 25.36 7.22 27.40
C PHE A 243 25.00 7.00 28.87
#